data_AF-G7N8Q4-F1
#
_entry.id   AF-G7N8Q4-F1
#
_cell.length_a   1.000
_cell.length_b   1.000
_cell.length_c   1.000
_cell.angle_alpha   90.00
_cell.angle_beta   90.00
_cell.angle_gamma   90.00
#
_symmetry.space_group_name_H-M   'P 1'
#
loop_
_entity.id
_entity.type
_entity.pdbx_description
1 polymer ?
#
loop_
_entity_poly.entity_id
_entity_poly.type
_entity_poly.pdbx_seq_one_letter_code
_entity_poly.pdbx_strand_id
1 'polypeptide(L)'
;MKSGLWYFFLFCLHMKVLTGEINGSANYEMFIFHNGGVQILCKYPDIVQQFKMQLLKGGQILCDLTKTKGSGNTVSIKSLKFCHSQLSNNSVSFFLYNLDRSHANYYFCNLSIFDPPPFKVTLTGGYLHIYESQLCCQLKFWLPIGCATFVVVCIFGCILICWLTKKKYSSTVHDPNGEYMFMRAVNTAKKSRLTGTTP
;
A
#
# COMPACT_ATOMS: atom_id res chain seq x y z
N MET A 1 -20.56 24.37 1.75
CA MET A 1 -19.54 23.62 0.98
C MET A 1 -18.12 23.67 1.60
N LYS A 2 -17.93 23.77 2.93
CA LYS A 2 -16.57 23.80 3.54
C LYS A 2 -16.14 22.51 4.25
N SER A 3 -17.09 21.68 4.70
CA SER A 3 -16.81 20.51 5.55
C SER A 3 -16.25 19.30 4.77
N GLY A 4 -16.80 18.98 3.59
CA GLY A 4 -16.39 17.79 2.82
C GLY A 4 -14.96 17.82 2.28
N LEU A 5 -14.42 19.01 1.96
CA LEU A 5 -13.05 19.16 1.47
C LEU A 5 -12.02 18.84 2.58
N TRP A 6 -12.36 19.16 3.84
CA TRP A 6 -11.48 18.95 4.99
C TRP A 6 -11.32 17.46 5.33
N TYR A 7 -12.42 16.70 5.30
CA TYR A 7 -12.38 15.25 5.48
C TYR A 7 -11.57 14.55 4.38
N PHE A 8 -11.63 15.07 3.15
CA PHE A 8 -10.87 14.53 2.02
C PHE A 8 -9.35 14.72 2.19
N PHE A 9 -8.92 15.93 2.61
CA PHE A 9 -7.51 16.18 2.92
C PHE A 9 -6.99 15.34 4.10
N LEU A 10 -7.81 15.16 5.14
CA LEU A 10 -7.46 14.30 6.27
C LEU A 10 -7.29 12.83 5.85
N PHE A 11 -8.14 12.33 4.93
CA PHE A 11 -8.05 10.98 4.41
C PHE A 11 -6.78 10.77 3.57
N CYS A 12 -6.41 11.73 2.72
CA CYS A 12 -5.17 11.69 1.95
C CYS A 12 -3.91 11.73 2.84
N LEU A 13 -3.95 12.50 3.95
CA LEU A 13 -2.86 12.56 4.92
C LEU A 13 -2.70 11.23 5.68
N HIS A 14 -3.80 10.57 6.07
CA HIS A 14 -3.75 9.26 6.73
C HIS A 14 -3.13 8.18 5.82
N MET A 15 -3.44 8.19 4.53
CA MET A 15 -2.81 7.26 3.57
C MET A 15 -1.31 7.52 3.40
N LYS A 16 -0.87 8.79 3.48
CA LYS A 16 0.55 9.15 3.41
C LYS A 16 1.34 8.69 4.65
N VAL A 17 0.72 8.77 5.84
CA VAL A 17 1.31 8.28 7.10
C VAL A 17 1.41 6.75 7.11
N LEU A 18 0.45 6.03 6.54
CA LEU A 18 0.49 4.56 6.43
C LEU A 18 1.57 4.03 5.47
N THR A 19 2.15 4.91 4.64
CA THR A 19 3.28 4.57 3.75
C THR A 19 4.64 4.75 4.44
N GLY A 20 4.63 5.11 5.73
CA GLY A 20 5.83 5.14 6.58
C GLY A 20 6.34 3.72 6.85
N GLU A 21 7.33 3.33 6.05
CA GLU A 21 8.49 2.55 6.51
C GLU A 21 8.19 1.29 7.33
N ILE A 22 7.73 0.25 6.64
CA ILE A 22 7.85 -1.13 7.12
C ILE A 22 9.31 -1.59 6.98
N ASN A 23 10.19 -0.98 7.78
CA ASN A 23 11.49 -1.54 8.09
C ASN A 23 11.28 -2.66 9.10
N GLY A 24 10.78 -3.79 8.60
CA GLY A 24 10.65 -5.03 9.35
C GLY A 24 12.02 -5.48 9.82
N SER A 25 12.23 -5.45 11.13
CA SER A 25 13.34 -6.06 11.84
C SER A 25 13.34 -7.57 11.60
N ALA A 26 13.91 -7.98 10.47
CA ALA A 26 14.37 -9.34 10.25
C ALA A 26 15.90 -9.28 10.24
N ASN A 27 16.58 -10.30 10.76
CA ASN A 27 18.02 -10.48 10.65
C ASN A 27 18.42 -10.48 9.16
N TYR A 28 18.65 -9.28 8.62
CA TYR A 28 18.83 -8.98 7.20
C TYR A 28 20.16 -9.52 6.65
N GLU A 29 21.04 -10.05 7.50
CA GLU A 29 22.31 -10.60 7.03
C GLU A 29 22.16 -11.92 6.24
N MET A 30 21.12 -12.72 6.50
CA MET A 30 20.97 -14.03 5.87
C MET A 30 20.20 -13.98 4.54
N PHE A 31 19.33 -12.99 4.34
CA PHE A 31 18.46 -12.89 3.17
C PHE A 31 18.75 -11.64 2.36
N ILE A 32 19.18 -11.82 1.10
CA ILE A 32 19.46 -10.75 0.16
C ILE A 32 18.44 -10.86 -0.99
N PHE A 33 17.56 -9.87 -1.09
CA PHE A 33 16.55 -9.82 -2.16
C PHE A 33 17.16 -9.28 -3.45
N HIS A 34 16.87 -9.93 -4.58
CA HIS A 34 17.28 -9.49 -5.91
C HIS A 34 16.11 -9.63 -6.90
N ASN A 35 16.24 -9.05 -8.09
CA ASN A 35 15.16 -9.00 -9.08
C ASN A 35 14.66 -10.40 -9.46
N GLY A 36 13.53 -10.81 -8.88
CA GLY A 36 12.86 -12.08 -9.15
C GLY A 36 13.20 -13.24 -8.19
N GLY A 37 13.95 -13.01 -7.12
CA GLY A 37 14.36 -14.08 -6.22
C GLY A 37 14.95 -13.63 -4.88
N VAL A 38 15.35 -14.62 -4.08
CA VAL A 38 16.03 -14.42 -2.80
C VAL A 38 17.33 -15.22 -2.80
N GLN A 39 18.40 -14.54 -2.40
CA GLN A 39 19.69 -15.16 -2.12
C GLN A 39 19.78 -15.38 -0.61
N ILE A 40 20.01 -16.63 -0.21
CA ILE A 40 20.18 -17.04 1.17
C ILE A 40 21.67 -17.28 1.44
N LEU A 41 22.24 -16.48 2.33
CA LEU A 41 23.66 -16.50 2.67
C LEU A 41 23.89 -17.28 3.96
N CYS A 42 24.55 -18.43 3.86
CA CYS A 42 24.96 -19.25 5.00
C CYS A 42 26.46 -19.04 5.25
N LYS A 43 26.82 -18.31 6.30
CA LYS A 43 28.22 -18.09 6.71
C LYS A 43 28.78 -19.33 7.42
N TYR A 44 30.06 -19.63 7.21
CA TYR A 44 30.78 -20.69 7.91
C TYR A 44 32.24 -20.28 8.10
N PRO A 45 32.95 -20.71 9.16
CA PRO A 45 34.31 -20.23 9.44
C PRO A 45 35.31 -20.56 8.33
N ASP A 46 36.19 -19.60 7.98
CA ASP A 46 37.23 -19.77 6.94
C ASP A 46 38.19 -20.95 7.17
N ILE A 47 38.33 -21.39 8.43
CA ILE A 47 39.17 -22.54 8.80
C ILE A 47 38.63 -23.88 8.26
N VAL A 48 37.36 -23.93 7.85
CA VAL A 48 36.67 -25.17 7.47
C VAL A 48 37.09 -25.60 6.06
N GLN A 49 37.66 -26.80 5.97
CA GLN A 49 38.13 -27.37 4.71
C GLN A 49 37.12 -28.35 4.11
N GLN A 50 36.46 -29.15 4.95
CA GLN A 50 35.47 -30.13 4.52
C GLN A 50 34.19 -29.98 5.32
N PHE A 51 33.09 -29.81 4.60
CA PHE A 51 31.80 -29.59 5.20
C PHE A 51 30.67 -30.00 4.28
N LYS A 52 29.49 -30.16 4.89
CA LYS A 52 28.23 -30.31 4.21
C LYS A 52 27.30 -29.19 4.64
N MET A 53 26.71 -28.50 3.68
CA MET A 53 25.76 -27.42 3.88
C MET A 53 24.43 -27.83 3.29
N GLN A 54 23.38 -27.80 4.10
CA GLN A 54 22.02 -28.05 3.66
C GLN A 54 21.14 -26.84 3.92
N LEU A 55 20.31 -26.49 2.94
CA LEU A 55 19.26 -25.50 3.14
C LEU A 55 17.95 -26.23 3.40
N LEU A 56 17.34 -25.95 4.55
CA LEU A 56 16.08 -26.54 4.98
C LEU A 56 14.96 -25.49 4.91
N LYS A 57 13.79 -25.87 4.39
CA LYS A 57 12.54 -25.09 4.45
C LYS A 57 11.53 -25.87 5.28
N GLY A 58 11.16 -25.34 6.46
CA GLY A 58 10.18 -26.02 7.33
C GLY A 58 10.53 -27.48 7.67
N GLY A 59 11.83 -27.81 7.73
CA GLY A 59 12.35 -29.16 7.98
C GLY A 59 12.65 -30.02 6.74
N GLN A 60 12.26 -29.59 5.54
CA GLN A 60 12.57 -30.32 4.29
C GLN A 60 13.86 -29.81 3.65
N ILE A 61 14.70 -30.72 3.15
CA ILE A 61 15.95 -30.39 2.44
C ILE A 61 15.62 -29.85 1.04
N LEU A 62 15.96 -28.59 0.82
CA LEU A 62 15.77 -27.89 -0.45
C LEU A 62 17.05 -27.96 -1.30
N CYS A 63 18.22 -27.82 -0.64
CA CYS A 63 19.52 -27.83 -1.28
C CYS A 63 20.52 -28.62 -0.44
N ASP A 64 21.45 -29.33 -1.09
CA ASP A 64 22.55 -30.03 -0.43
C ASP A 64 23.86 -29.76 -1.20
N LEU A 65 24.84 -29.20 -0.50
CA LEU A 65 26.17 -28.93 -1.01
C LEU A 65 27.18 -29.61 -0.11
N THR A 66 28.07 -30.41 -0.70
CA THR A 66 29.15 -31.07 0.04
C THR A 66 30.49 -30.67 -0.55
N LYS A 67 31.36 -30.09 0.29
CA LYS A 67 32.74 -29.77 -0.03
C LYS A 67 33.63 -30.83 0.61
N THR A 68 34.36 -31.58 -0.22
CA THR A 68 35.37 -32.53 0.23
C THR A 68 36.75 -32.11 -0.28
N LYS A 69 37.79 -32.48 0.46
CA LYS A 69 39.17 -32.21 0.09
C LYS A 69 39.74 -33.46 -0.59
N GLY A 70 39.40 -33.65 -1.87
CA GLY A 70 39.93 -34.73 -2.73
C GLY A 70 41.10 -34.28 -3.61
N SER A 71 41.60 -35.17 -4.49
CA SER A 71 42.73 -35.02 -5.45
C SER A 71 42.58 -33.91 -6.52
N GLY A 72 41.97 -32.79 -6.14
CA GLY A 72 41.68 -31.64 -6.98
C GLY A 72 40.42 -30.94 -6.51
N ASN A 73 40.36 -30.46 -5.25
CA ASN A 73 39.30 -29.57 -4.71
C ASN A 73 37.91 -29.76 -5.33
N THR A 74 37.41 -31.00 -5.36
CA THR A 74 36.16 -31.34 -6.05
C THR A 74 34.97 -30.94 -5.17
N VAL A 75 34.30 -29.85 -5.53
CA VAL A 75 33.04 -29.44 -4.89
C VAL A 75 31.92 -30.29 -5.49
N SER A 76 31.37 -31.22 -4.69
CA SER A 76 30.23 -32.05 -5.11
C SER A 76 28.93 -31.35 -4.72
N ILE A 77 28.25 -30.79 -5.72
CA ILE A 77 26.95 -30.14 -5.54
C ILE A 77 25.87 -31.16 -5.91
N LYS A 78 25.19 -31.71 -4.90
CA LYS A 78 24.02 -32.58 -5.11
C LYS A 78 22.76 -31.75 -4.93
N SER A 79 22.44 -30.95 -5.94
CA SER A 79 21.25 -30.08 -5.90
C SER A 79 19.98 -30.84 -6.28
N LEU A 80 18.91 -30.66 -5.49
CA LEU A 80 17.55 -30.97 -5.91
C LEU A 80 17.07 -29.84 -6.86
N LYS A 81 16.23 -30.19 -7.83
CA LYS A 81 15.86 -29.50 -9.09
C LYS A 81 15.67 -27.96 -9.13
N PHE A 82 15.71 -27.24 -8.01
CA PHE A 82 15.39 -25.81 -7.89
C PHE A 82 16.45 -24.93 -7.21
N CYS A 83 17.63 -25.47 -6.90
CA CYS A 83 18.62 -24.72 -6.14
C CYS A 83 19.92 -24.48 -6.89
N HIS A 84 20.26 -23.21 -7.10
CA HIS A 84 21.57 -22.81 -7.57
C HIS A 84 22.41 -22.38 -6.36
N SER A 85 23.58 -22.99 -6.18
CA SER A 85 24.47 -22.73 -5.06
C SER A 85 25.80 -22.16 -5.56
N GLN A 86 26.22 -21.04 -4.98
CA GLN A 86 27.54 -20.46 -5.20
C GLN A 86 28.37 -20.58 -3.92
N LEU A 87 29.57 -21.14 -4.05
CA LEU A 87 30.50 -21.27 -2.94
C LEU A 87 31.47 -20.08 -2.94
N SER A 88 31.63 -19.46 -1.76
CA SER A 88 32.66 -18.46 -1.47
C SER A 88 33.59 -19.01 -0.38
N ASN A 89 34.65 -18.30 -0.02
CA ASN A 89 35.62 -18.79 0.99
C ASN A 89 35.00 -18.93 2.39
N ASN A 90 34.16 -17.97 2.80
CA ASN A 90 33.56 -17.86 4.14
C ASN A 90 32.04 -18.12 4.16
N SER A 91 31.45 -18.46 3.02
CA SER A 91 29.98 -18.58 2.91
C SER A 91 29.52 -19.41 1.71
N VAL A 92 28.30 -19.95 1.83
CA VAL A 92 27.55 -20.56 0.74
C VAL A 92 26.33 -19.70 0.46
N SER A 93 26.14 -19.31 -0.80
CA SER A 93 24.96 -18.60 -1.26
C SER A 93 24.03 -19.55 -2.00
N PHE A 94 22.77 -19.60 -1.59
CA PHE A 94 21.71 -20.33 -2.30
C PHE A 94 20.76 -19.35 -2.97
N PHE A 95 20.54 -19.49 -4.27
CA PHE A 95 19.63 -18.67 -5.04
C PHE A 95 18.32 -19.42 -5.24
N LEU A 96 17.23 -18.81 -4.81
CA LEU A 96 15.87 -19.28 -4.99
C LEU A 96 15.12 -18.31 -5.92
N TYR A 97 14.58 -18.85 -7.00
CA TYR A 97 13.81 -18.13 -8.01
C TYR A 97 12.33 -18.51 -7.93
N ASN A 98 11.46 -17.68 -8.52
CA ASN A 98 10.01 -17.93 -8.62
C ASN A 98 9.36 -18.18 -7.25
N LEU A 99 9.65 -17.30 -6.29
CA LEU A 99 9.13 -17.38 -4.93
C LEU A 99 7.78 -16.66 -4.81
N ASP A 100 6.75 -17.41 -4.43
CA ASP A 100 5.41 -16.89 -4.11
C ASP A 100 5.19 -16.76 -2.59
N ARG A 101 4.09 -16.12 -2.17
CA ARG A 101 3.69 -15.99 -0.74
C ARG A 101 3.65 -17.34 0.01
N SER A 102 3.30 -18.43 -0.67
CA SER A 102 3.31 -19.80 -0.13
C SER A 102 4.71 -20.30 0.28
N HIS A 103 5.76 -19.60 -0.14
CA HIS A 103 7.13 -19.93 0.18
C HIS A 103 7.62 -19.25 1.47
N ALA A 104 6.83 -18.34 2.05
CA ALA A 104 7.16 -17.72 3.33
C ALA A 104 7.19 -18.77 4.45
N ASN A 105 8.37 -19.03 4.99
CA ASN A 105 8.59 -20.04 6.03
C ASN A 105 9.92 -19.76 6.76
N TYR A 106 10.21 -20.55 7.78
CA TYR A 106 11.54 -20.65 8.36
C TYR A 106 12.49 -21.39 7.42
N TYR A 107 13.60 -20.74 7.14
CA TYR A 107 14.73 -21.29 6.41
C TYR A 107 15.90 -21.50 7.36
N PHE A 108 16.51 -22.68 7.30
CA PHE A 108 17.66 -23.02 8.13
C PHE A 108 18.84 -23.50 7.28
N CYS A 109 20.02 -22.94 7.53
CA CYS A 109 21.30 -23.48 7.10
C CYS A 109 21.75 -24.52 8.11
N ASN A 110 21.78 -25.78 7.70
CA ASN A 110 22.39 -26.86 8.48
C ASN A 110 23.82 -27.10 7.98
N LEU A 111 24.79 -26.64 8.77
CA LEU A 111 26.22 -26.78 8.50
C LEU A 111 26.77 -27.96 9.31
N SER A 112 27.31 -28.96 8.63
CA SER A 112 28.05 -30.07 9.22
C SER A 112 29.53 -29.96 8.85
N ILE A 113 30.40 -29.70 9.82
CA ILE A 113 31.84 -29.56 9.65
C ILE A 113 32.51 -30.90 9.93
N PHE A 114 33.27 -31.39 8.95
CA PHE A 114 34.07 -32.61 9.09
C PHE A 114 35.56 -32.32 9.32
N ASP A 115 36.05 -31.20 8.77
CA ASP A 115 37.46 -30.81 8.83
C ASP A 115 37.55 -29.27 8.98
N PRO A 116 38.16 -28.74 10.06
CA PRO A 116 38.96 -29.45 11.07
C PRO A 116 38.11 -30.21 12.11
N PRO A 117 38.65 -31.30 12.70
CA PRO A 117 38.05 -31.94 13.87
C PRO A 117 37.90 -30.94 15.05
N PRO A 118 36.94 -31.15 15.96
CA PRO A 118 35.96 -32.24 16.00
C PRO A 118 34.78 -32.00 15.04
N PHE A 119 34.03 -33.07 14.76
CA PHE A 119 32.77 -32.96 14.02
C PHE A 119 31.80 -32.01 14.76
N LYS A 120 31.32 -30.99 14.06
CA LYS A 120 30.39 -29.99 14.61
C LYS A 120 29.23 -29.77 13.67
N VAL A 121 28.02 -29.70 14.23
CA VAL A 121 26.81 -29.34 13.50
C VAL A 121 26.31 -28.00 14.03
N THR A 122 26.11 -27.04 13.14
CA THR A 122 25.59 -25.72 13.46
C THR A 122 24.35 -25.47 12.63
N LEU A 123 23.29 -25.00 13.27
CA LEU A 123 22.02 -24.68 12.62
C LEU A 123 21.75 -23.19 12.82
N THR A 124 21.76 -22.44 11.74
CA THR A 124 21.40 -21.02 11.71
C THR A 124 20.17 -20.85 10.85
N GLY A 125 19.28 -19.93 11.19
CA GLY A 125 18.10 -19.73 10.39
C GLY A 125 17.38 -18.43 10.68
N GLY A 126 16.45 -18.13 9.80
CA GLY A 126 15.61 -16.96 9.86
C GLY A 126 14.28 -17.22 9.20
N TYR A 127 13.30 -16.39 9.54
CA TYR A 127 12.02 -16.41 8.85
C TYR A 127 12.10 -15.55 7.59
N LEU A 128 11.77 -16.13 6.44
CA LEU A 128 11.70 -15.40 5.18
C LEU A 128 10.28 -14.88 4.99
N HIS A 129 10.11 -13.57 5.13
CA HIS A 129 8.90 -12.88 4.71
C HIS A 129 9.02 -12.51 3.22
N ILE A 130 8.13 -13.06 2.40
CA ILE A 130 7.99 -12.66 0.99
C ILE A 130 6.85 -11.65 0.91
N TYR A 131 7.21 -10.38 0.70
CA TYR A 131 6.24 -9.33 0.46
C TYR A 131 5.86 -9.33 -1.01
N GLU A 132 4.58 -9.55 -1.29
CA GLU A 132 4.04 -9.41 -2.64
C GLU A 132 3.89 -7.92 -2.97
N SER A 133 4.95 -7.32 -3.54
CA SER A 133 4.94 -5.91 -3.92
C SER A 133 4.08 -5.62 -5.16
N GLN A 134 3.53 -6.64 -5.82
CA GLN A 134 2.94 -6.49 -7.15
C GLN A 134 1.53 -5.88 -7.10
N LEU A 135 0.75 -6.13 -6.04
CA LEU A 135 -0.59 -5.54 -5.88
C LEU A 135 -0.58 -4.13 -5.27
N CYS A 136 0.49 -3.77 -4.55
CA CYS A 136 0.62 -2.42 -3.97
C CYS A 136 0.76 -1.35 -5.08
N CYS A 137 1.44 -1.66 -6.18
CA CYS A 137 1.67 -0.69 -7.26
C CYS A 137 0.43 -0.47 -8.15
N GLN A 138 -0.39 -1.50 -8.40
CA GLN A 138 -1.62 -1.35 -9.21
C GLN A 138 -2.69 -0.55 -8.45
N LEU A 139 -2.91 -0.86 -7.17
CA LEU A 139 -3.88 -0.12 -6.35
C LEU A 139 -3.46 1.34 -6.15
N LYS A 140 -2.15 1.59 -5.97
CA LYS A 140 -1.56 2.93 -5.81
C LYS A 140 -1.70 3.80 -7.05
N PHE A 141 -1.82 3.21 -8.25
CA PHE A 141 -2.06 3.94 -9.50
C PHE A 141 -3.56 4.16 -9.79
N TRP A 142 -4.41 3.20 -9.46
CA TRP A 142 -5.86 3.29 -9.74
C TRP A 142 -6.61 4.18 -8.73
N LEU A 143 -6.19 4.20 -7.47
CA LEU A 143 -6.79 5.03 -6.44
C LEU A 143 -6.77 6.55 -6.76
N PRO A 144 -5.65 7.16 -7.22
CA PRO A 144 -5.64 8.57 -7.60
C PRO A 144 -6.43 8.85 -8.89
N ILE A 145 -6.45 7.91 -9.84
CA ILE A 145 -7.24 8.04 -11.08
C ILE A 145 -8.74 8.04 -10.76
N GLY A 146 -9.20 7.10 -9.93
CA GLY A 146 -10.59 7.04 -9.49
C GLY A 146 -11.02 8.26 -8.68
N CYS A 147 -10.12 8.81 -7.88
CA CYS A 147 -10.37 10.07 -7.18
C CYS A 147 -10.51 11.25 -8.15
N ALA A 148 -9.63 11.36 -9.14
CA ALA A 148 -9.64 12.47 -10.09
C ALA A 148 -10.93 12.45 -10.94
N THR A 149 -11.37 11.28 -11.41
CA THR A 149 -12.61 11.16 -12.19
C THR A 149 -13.85 11.52 -11.35
N PHE A 150 -13.90 11.10 -10.09
CA PHE A 150 -15.00 11.44 -9.19
C PHE A 150 -15.13 12.95 -8.95
N VAL A 151 -14.01 13.65 -8.76
CA VAL A 151 -14.01 15.12 -8.60
C VAL A 151 -14.54 15.82 -9.84
N VAL A 152 -14.12 15.40 -11.04
CA VAL A 152 -14.59 15.98 -12.30
C VAL A 152 -16.10 15.79 -12.47
N VAL A 153 -16.62 14.58 -12.20
CA VAL A 153 -18.07 14.30 -12.28
C VAL A 153 -18.86 15.15 -11.29
N CYS A 154 -18.35 15.34 -10.06
CA CYS A 154 -18.99 16.21 -9.08
C CYS A 154 -19.04 17.67 -9.53
N ILE A 155 -17.97 18.19 -10.14
CA ILE A 155 -17.93 19.56 -10.67
C ILE A 155 -18.94 19.73 -11.81
N PHE A 156 -18.96 18.81 -12.77
CA PHE A 156 -19.91 18.84 -13.88
C PHE A 156 -21.37 18.71 -13.39
N GLY A 157 -21.64 17.83 -12.43
CA GLY A 157 -22.96 17.70 -11.80
C GLY A 157 -23.40 18.99 -11.12
N CYS A 158 -22.49 19.65 -10.37
CA CYS A 158 -22.77 20.94 -9.76
C CYS A 158 -23.11 22.01 -10.81
N ILE A 159 -22.35 22.11 -11.90
CA ILE A 159 -22.61 23.08 -12.98
C ILE A 159 -23.97 22.84 -13.63
N LEU A 160 -24.32 21.59 -13.91
CA LEU A 160 -25.61 21.23 -14.50
C LEU A 160 -26.78 21.58 -13.56
N ILE A 161 -26.67 21.28 -12.26
CA ILE A 161 -27.69 21.64 -11.27
C ILE A 161 -27.81 23.17 -11.16
N CYS A 162 -26.70 23.91 -11.15
CA CYS A 162 -26.70 25.37 -11.15
C CYS A 162 -27.34 25.95 -12.42
N TRP A 163 -27.10 25.37 -13.59
CA TRP A 163 -27.77 25.79 -14.84
C TRP A 163 -29.27 25.49 -14.83
N LEU A 164 -29.67 24.31 -14.38
CA LEU A 164 -31.09 23.93 -14.31
C LEU A 164 -31.87 24.79 -13.30
N THR A 165 -31.26 25.15 -12.18
CA THR A 165 -31.86 26.05 -11.18
C THR A 165 -31.93 27.50 -11.68
N LYS A 166 -30.88 28.01 -12.35
CA LYS A 166 -30.92 29.32 -13.04
C LYS A 166 -32.05 29.37 -14.08
N LYS A 167 -32.24 28.31 -14.87
CA LYS A 167 -33.32 28.23 -15.86
C LYS A 167 -34.72 28.23 -15.22
N LYS A 168 -34.89 27.55 -14.07
CA LYS A 168 -36.14 27.58 -13.28
C LYS A 168 -36.43 28.94 -12.64
N TYR A 169 -35.41 29.66 -12.17
CA TYR A 169 -35.58 31.00 -11.60
C TYR A 169 -35.87 32.06 -12.68
N SER A 170 -35.27 31.97 -13.86
CA SER A 170 -35.61 32.87 -14.98
C SER A 170 -37.05 32.74 -15.45
N SER A 171 -37.72 31.59 -15.25
CA SER A 171 -39.15 31.45 -15.56
C SER A 171 -40.09 31.90 -14.42
N THR A 172 -39.56 32.31 -13.27
CA THR A 172 -40.33 32.80 -12.11
C THR A 172 -39.97 34.24 -11.73
N VAL A 173 -39.37 35.00 -12.65
CA VAL A 173 -39.36 36.46 -12.53
C VAL A 173 -40.69 36.97 -13.06
N HIS A 174 -41.69 36.97 -12.17
CA HIS A 174 -42.81 37.88 -12.32
C HIS A 174 -42.25 39.31 -12.17
N ASP A 175 -42.49 40.10 -13.20
CA ASP A 175 -42.21 41.52 -13.32
C ASP A 175 -42.49 42.31 -12.01
N PRO A 176 -41.51 42.98 -11.38
CA PRO A 176 -41.75 43.80 -10.20
C PRO A 176 -42.21 45.23 -10.55
N ASN A 177 -42.55 45.53 -11.81
CA ASN A 177 -42.98 46.87 -12.21
C ASN A 177 -44.52 47.02 -12.15
N GLY A 178 -45.07 46.87 -10.95
CA GLY A 178 -46.49 47.06 -10.65
C GLY A 178 -46.68 47.75 -9.30
N GLU A 179 -46.22 48.99 -9.19
CA GLU A 179 -46.61 49.88 -8.08
C GLU A 179 -48.14 50.07 -8.09
N TYR A 180 -48.84 49.28 -7.29
CA TYR A 180 -50.17 49.63 -6.80
C TYR A 180 -50.06 49.83 -5.29
N MET A 181 -49.85 51.08 -4.88
CA MET A 181 -49.94 51.47 -3.48
C MET A 181 -51.40 51.36 -3.01
N PHE A 182 -51.64 50.57 -1.97
CA PHE A 182 -52.88 50.61 -1.21
C PHE A 182 -53.01 52.00 -0.55
N MET A 183 -53.85 52.87 -1.09
CA MET A 183 -54.17 54.13 -0.43
C MET A 183 -54.89 53.86 0.88
N ARG A 184 -54.23 54.23 1.97
CA ARG A 184 -54.73 54.25 3.34
C ARG A 184 -55.90 55.24 3.42
N ALA A 185 -57.10 54.76 3.73
CA ALA A 185 -58.28 55.59 3.91
C ALA A 185 -58.04 56.67 4.99
N VAL A 186 -58.15 57.93 4.59
CA VAL A 186 -58.11 59.09 5.51
C VAL A 186 -59.55 59.40 5.92
N ASN A 187 -59.83 59.28 7.22
CA ASN A 187 -61.12 59.58 7.81
C ASN A 187 -61.39 61.10 7.76
N THR A 188 -62.31 61.54 6.90
CA THR A 188 -62.80 62.92 6.90
C THR A 188 -63.82 63.11 8.03
N ALA A 189 -63.34 63.61 9.16
CA ALA A 189 -64.19 64.17 10.21
C ALA A 189 -64.64 65.59 9.81
N LYS A 190 -65.96 65.83 9.69
CA LYS A 190 -66.65 67.01 10.25
C LYS A 190 -68.18 66.96 10.09
N LYS A 191 -68.80 66.63 11.23
CA LYS A 191 -69.90 67.31 11.93
C LYS A 191 -71.18 67.77 11.19
N SER A 192 -72.28 67.25 11.74
CA SER A 192 -73.68 67.68 11.66
C SER A 192 -73.91 69.17 12.00
N ARG A 193 -74.92 69.79 11.37
CA ARG A 193 -76.18 70.22 12.00
C ARG A 193 -77.09 70.92 10.98
N LEU A 194 -78.30 70.38 10.82
CA LEU A 194 -79.41 70.92 10.04
C LEU A 194 -80.47 71.43 11.02
N THR A 195 -80.92 72.68 10.90
CA THR A 195 -82.21 73.31 11.29
C THR A 195 -81.98 74.82 11.47
N GLY A 196 -82.80 75.73 10.97
CA GLY A 196 -84.07 75.65 10.23
C GLY A 196 -84.57 77.07 9.92
N THR A 197 -85.65 77.18 9.15
CA THR A 197 -86.48 78.40 9.14
C THR A 197 -87.88 78.08 8.62
N THR A 198 -88.90 78.40 9.42
CA THR A 198 -90.19 79.00 9.02
C THR A 198 -90.98 79.29 10.30
N PRO A 199 -91.86 80.29 10.35
CA PRO A 199 -93.01 80.47 9.44
C PRO A 199 -92.82 81.50 8.33
#